data_AF-A0A819MA26-F1
#
_entry.id   AF-A0A819MA26-F1
#
_cell.length_a   1.000
_cell.length_b   1.000
_cell.length_c   1.000
_cell.angle_alpha   90.00
_cell.angle_beta   90.00
_cell.angle_gamma   90.00
#
_symmetry.space_group_name_H-M   'P 1'
#
loop_
_entity.id
_entity.type
_entity.pdbx_description
1 polymer ?
#
loop_
_entity_poly.entity_id
_entity_poly.type
_entity_poly.pdbx_seq_one_letter_code
_entity_poly.pdbx_strand_id
1 'polypeptide(L)'
;MSTKRKHEDNNNNNNNNNTSNINNSIVTINNNNNEETTIKKQKTKKNVRFDDVTVYYFARSQGFVSVPSQGTVTLGMVNEHSHVEQYSVTDFLRLRRSVHKSILRERKLLPPSTSSSK
;
A
#
# COMPACT_ATOMS: atom_id res chain seq x y z
N MET A 1 41.16 -18.80 10.06
CA MET A 1 40.72 -17.64 9.25
C MET A 1 39.20 -17.66 9.19
N SER A 2 38.50 -16.79 9.92
CA SER A 2 37.03 -16.72 9.93
C SER A 2 36.57 -15.46 9.23
N THR A 3 35.87 -15.60 8.10
CA THR A 3 35.27 -14.49 7.37
C THR A 3 33.92 -14.12 7.99
N LYS A 4 33.88 -12.93 8.59
CA LYS A 4 32.68 -12.32 9.20
C LYS A 4 31.79 -11.79 8.06
N ARG A 5 30.67 -12.48 7.78
CA ARG A 5 29.65 -12.02 6.83
C ARG A 5 28.95 -10.78 7.40
N LYS A 6 29.00 -9.66 6.67
CA LYS A 6 28.22 -8.45 6.93
C LYS A 6 26.73 -8.75 6.72
N HIS A 7 25.90 -8.33 7.66
CA HIS A 7 24.46 -8.25 7.47
C HIS A 7 24.17 -6.95 6.70
N GLU A 8 23.62 -7.07 5.49
CA GLU A 8 23.07 -5.94 4.74
C GLU A 8 21.61 -5.76 5.13
N ASP A 9 21.30 -4.63 5.76
CA ASP A 9 19.92 -4.23 6.06
C ASP A 9 19.28 -3.64 4.81
N ASN A 10 18.60 -4.47 4.03
CA ASN A 10 17.80 -4.03 2.88
C ASN A 10 16.46 -3.46 3.37
N ASN A 11 16.46 -2.16 3.69
CA ASN A 11 15.29 -1.42 4.14
C ASN A 11 14.51 -0.87 2.93
N ASN A 12 13.69 -1.71 2.31
CA ASN A 12 12.89 -1.32 1.14
C ASN A 12 11.59 -0.62 1.58
N ASN A 13 11.67 0.68 1.83
CA ASN A 13 10.57 1.51 2.29
C ASN A 13 9.80 2.10 1.09
N ASN A 14 8.94 1.29 0.46
CA ASN A 14 8.13 1.73 -0.68
C ASN A 14 6.87 2.49 -0.20
N ASN A 15 7.05 3.76 0.14
CA ASN A 15 5.95 4.70 0.41
C ASN A 15 5.44 5.30 -0.92
N ASN A 16 4.53 4.60 -1.59
CA ASN A 16 3.77 5.16 -2.71
C ASN A 16 2.59 6.00 -2.18
N ASN A 17 2.85 7.25 -1.79
CA ASN A 17 1.80 8.25 -1.56
C ASN A 17 1.50 8.98 -2.88
N ASN A 18 0.56 8.45 -3.65
CA ASN A 18 0.10 9.11 -4.88
C ASN A 18 -1.02 10.11 -4.54
N THR A 19 -0.67 11.26 -3.97
CA THR A 19 -1.59 12.41 -3.82
C THR A 19 -1.42 13.32 -5.02
N SER A 20 -2.17 13.06 -6.09
CA SER A 20 -2.24 13.97 -7.24
C SER A 20 -3.15 15.17 -6.88
N ASN A 21 -2.58 16.21 -6.29
CA ASN A 21 -3.26 17.51 -6.18
C ASN A 21 -3.04 18.29 -7.48
N ILE A 22 -4.00 18.24 -8.40
CA ILE A 22 -3.96 18.98 -9.67
C ILE A 22 -4.85 20.21 -9.54
N ASN A 23 -4.30 21.29 -8.99
CA ASN A 23 -4.84 22.64 -9.18
C ASN A 23 -4.33 23.17 -10.52
N ASN A 24 -4.99 22.82 -11.62
CA ASN A 24 -4.71 23.43 -12.92
C ASN A 24 -5.52 24.72 -13.09
N SER A 25 -5.09 25.81 -12.46
CA SER A 25 -5.36 27.16 -12.98
C SER A 25 -4.12 27.64 -13.72
N ILE A 26 -3.92 27.16 -14.94
CA ILE A 26 -2.92 27.77 -15.84
C ILE A 26 -3.57 29.05 -16.39
N VAL A 27 -3.45 30.14 -15.63
CA VAL A 27 -3.65 31.49 -16.15
C VAL A 27 -2.37 31.88 -16.87
N THR A 28 -2.28 31.56 -18.16
CA THR A 28 -1.28 32.18 -19.05
C THR A 28 -1.94 33.38 -19.69
N ILE A 29 -1.71 34.56 -19.12
CA ILE A 29 -2.03 35.84 -19.79
C ILE A 29 -0.98 36.03 -20.88
N ASN A 30 -1.34 35.73 -22.13
CA ASN A 30 -0.60 36.18 -23.30
C ASN A 30 -1.50 37.16 -24.07
N ASN A 31 -1.19 38.45 -23.93
CA ASN A 31 -1.68 39.49 -24.82
C ASN A 31 -1.10 39.23 -26.22
N ASN A 32 -1.93 38.88 -27.19
CA ASN A 32 -1.82 39.28 -28.59
C ASN A 32 -3.06 38.82 -29.37
N ASN A 33 -3.70 39.79 -30.02
CA ASN A 33 -4.90 39.66 -30.82
C ASN A 33 -4.67 38.72 -32.03
N ASN A 34 -5.43 37.64 -32.10
CA ASN A 34 -6.03 37.09 -33.33
C ASN A 34 -6.93 35.91 -32.96
N GLU A 35 -8.22 36.09 -33.23
CA GLU A 35 -9.33 35.16 -33.02
C GLU A 35 -9.20 33.93 -33.91
N GLU A 36 -8.72 32.80 -33.37
CA GLU A 36 -9.04 31.48 -33.90
C GLU A 36 -9.21 30.51 -32.72
N THR A 37 -10.44 30.35 -32.26
CA THR A 37 -10.83 29.48 -31.14
C THR A 37 -10.75 28.01 -31.57
N THR A 38 -9.52 27.53 -31.78
CA THR A 38 -9.25 26.09 -31.86
C THR A 38 -9.42 25.51 -30.45
N ILE A 39 -10.62 25.02 -30.14
CA ILE A 39 -10.87 24.23 -28.93
C ILE A 39 -10.02 22.95 -29.07
N LYS A 40 -8.78 23.01 -28.57
CA LYS A 40 -7.88 21.86 -28.47
C LYS A 40 -8.57 20.85 -27.56
N LYS A 41 -9.29 19.91 -28.17
CA LYS A 41 -9.95 18.78 -27.50
C LYS A 41 -8.87 18.00 -26.77
N GLN A 42 -8.64 18.34 -25.50
CA GLN A 42 -7.63 17.68 -24.69
C GLN A 42 -8.01 16.21 -24.63
N LYS A 43 -7.16 15.34 -25.20
CA LYS A 43 -7.36 13.89 -25.14
C LYS A 43 -7.48 13.52 -23.66
N THR A 44 -8.67 13.18 -23.22
CA THR A 44 -8.92 12.71 -21.85
C THR A 44 -8.04 11.49 -21.63
N LYS A 45 -7.01 11.63 -20.80
CA LYS A 45 -6.12 10.53 -20.46
C LYS A 45 -6.98 9.42 -19.86
N LYS A 46 -7.04 8.27 -20.54
CA LYS A 46 -7.75 7.09 -20.02
C LYS A 46 -7.01 6.64 -18.76
N ASN A 47 -7.69 6.62 -17.62
CA ASN A 47 -7.17 6.10 -16.37
C ASN A 47 -8.08 5.00 -15.84
N VAL A 48 -7.50 4.08 -15.08
CA VAL A 48 -8.24 3.07 -14.33
C VAL A 48 -8.39 3.59 -12.91
N ARG A 49 -9.63 3.62 -12.42
CA ARG A 49 -9.93 3.97 -11.03
C ARG A 49 -10.49 2.75 -10.33
N PHE A 50 -9.96 2.46 -9.15
CA PHE A 50 -10.49 1.44 -8.25
C PHE A 50 -11.47 2.12 -7.29
N ASP A 51 -12.61 1.47 -7.06
CA ASP A 51 -13.71 2.02 -6.26
C ASP A 51 -13.80 1.30 -4.92
N ASP A 52 -13.94 -0.03 -4.98
CA ASP A 52 -14.13 -0.89 -3.81
C ASP A 52 -12.99 -1.89 -3.61
N VAL A 53 -12.87 -2.36 -2.36
CA VAL A 53 -11.96 -3.39 -1.90
C VAL A 53 -12.78 -4.49 -1.22
N THR A 54 -12.58 -5.73 -1.62
CA THR A 54 -13.18 -6.91 -0.95
C THR A 54 -12.10 -7.73 -0.27
N VAL A 55 -12.29 -8.02 1.01
CA VAL A 55 -11.37 -8.77 1.85
C VAL A 55 -11.99 -10.13 2.17
N TYR A 56 -11.26 -11.20 1.88
CA TYR A 56 -11.65 -12.57 2.22
C TYR A 56 -10.73 -13.11 3.31
N TYR A 57 -11.31 -13.65 4.37
CA TYR A 57 -10.58 -14.19 5.51
C TYR A 57 -10.54 -15.70 5.45
N PHE A 58 -9.35 -16.28 5.45
CA PHE A 58 -9.13 -17.72 5.46
C PHE A 58 -8.32 -18.11 6.70
N ALA A 59 -8.72 -19.21 7.34
CA ALA A 59 -7.91 -19.79 8.40
C ALA A 59 -6.60 -20.34 7.84
N ARG A 60 -5.54 -20.21 8.64
CA ARG A 60 -4.22 -20.77 8.32
C ARG A 60 -4.29 -22.30 8.32
N SER A 61 -3.89 -22.94 7.22
CA SER A 61 -3.74 -24.40 7.16
C SER A 61 -2.26 -24.77 7.17
N GLN A 62 -1.89 -25.68 8.06
CA GLN A 62 -0.54 -26.23 8.13
C GLN A 62 -0.55 -27.64 7.52
N GLY A 63 0.22 -27.83 6.45
CA GLY A 63 0.45 -29.16 5.91
C GLY A 63 1.52 -29.91 6.72
N PHE A 64 1.37 -31.24 6.80
CA PHE A 64 2.46 -32.12 7.22
C PHE A 64 3.20 -32.57 5.97
N VAL A 65 4.31 -31.92 5.64
CA VAL A 65 5.31 -32.60 4.81
C VAL A 65 6.00 -33.61 5.70
N SER A 66 5.91 -34.89 5.32
CA SER A 66 6.67 -35.96 5.95
C SER A 66 8.15 -35.59 5.92
N VAL A 67 8.62 -35.08 7.05
CA VAL A 67 10.02 -35.03 7.52
C VAL A 67 11.08 -34.72 6.46
N PRO A 68 11.47 -33.45 6.26
CA PRO A 68 12.83 -33.12 5.86
C PRO A 68 13.72 -33.05 7.10
N SER A 69 14.90 -33.68 7.08
CA SER A 69 15.91 -33.54 8.15
C SER A 69 16.34 -32.08 8.37
N GLN A 70 16.15 -31.22 7.37
CA GLN A 70 16.09 -29.75 7.45
C GLN A 70 15.10 -29.24 6.38
N GLY A 71 13.93 -28.75 6.78
CA GLY A 71 12.99 -28.07 5.87
C GLY A 71 11.86 -27.38 6.63
N THR A 72 11.21 -26.40 5.97
CA THR A 72 10.15 -25.59 6.57
C THR A 72 8.79 -26.26 6.44
N VAL A 73 7.94 -26.00 7.42
CA VAL A 73 6.51 -26.31 7.36
C VAL A 73 5.85 -25.55 6.20
N THR A 74 5.05 -26.24 5.38
CA THR A 74 4.24 -25.59 4.35
C THR A 74 3.12 -24.79 5.00
N LEU A 75 3.14 -23.47 4.81
CA LEU A 75 2.14 -22.53 5.29
C LEU A 75 1.12 -22.26 4.17
N GLY A 76 -0.13 -22.66 4.37
CA GLY A 76 -1.24 -22.45 3.44
C GLY A 76 -2.47 -21.79 4.07
N MET A 77 -3.56 -21.74 3.30
CA MET A 77 -4.89 -21.30 3.71
C MET A 77 -5.91 -22.40 3.41
N VAL A 78 -6.95 -22.51 4.23
CA VAL A 78 -8.08 -23.40 3.94
C VAL A 78 -8.82 -22.99 2.65
N ASN A 79 -9.55 -23.92 2.04
CA ASN A 79 -10.28 -23.67 0.79
C ASN A 79 -11.46 -22.71 0.97
N GLU A 80 -12.08 -22.70 2.15
CA GLU A 80 -13.28 -21.91 2.44
C GLU A 80 -12.94 -20.69 3.30
N HIS A 81 -13.48 -19.53 2.93
CA HIS A 81 -13.34 -18.32 3.73
C HIS A 81 -14.36 -18.34 4.88
N SER A 82 -13.94 -17.86 6.05
CA SER A 82 -14.83 -17.74 7.20
C SER A 82 -15.62 -16.43 7.23
N HIS A 83 -15.10 -15.38 6.56
CA HIS A 83 -15.67 -14.05 6.58
C HIS A 83 -15.30 -13.25 5.33
N VAL A 84 -16.16 -12.30 4.94
CA VAL A 84 -15.97 -11.40 3.81
C VAL A 84 -16.37 -9.99 4.20
N GLU A 85 -15.56 -9.01 3.81
CA GLU A 85 -15.84 -7.60 4.06
C GLU A 85 -15.62 -6.76 2.80
N GLN A 86 -16.41 -5.71 2.63
CA GLN A 86 -16.28 -4.76 1.53
C GLN A 86 -16.05 -3.36 2.07
N TYR A 87 -15.14 -2.63 1.44
CA TYR A 87 -14.73 -1.28 1.82
C TYR A 87 -14.57 -0.39 0.60
N SER A 88 -14.70 0.92 0.79
CA SER A 88 -14.12 1.85 -0.18
C SER A 88 -12.59 1.80 -0.11
N VAL A 89 -11.91 2.16 -1.20
CA VAL A 89 -10.44 2.25 -1.22
C VAL A 89 -9.91 3.16 -0.10
N THR A 90 -10.55 4.30 0.12
CA THR A 90 -10.13 5.28 1.14
C THR A 90 -10.21 4.70 2.56
N ASP A 91 -11.28 3.98 2.87
CA ASP A 91 -11.47 3.37 4.19
C ASP A 91 -10.47 2.25 4.43
N PHE A 92 -10.25 1.42 3.42
CA PHE A 92 -9.28 0.32 3.52
C PHE A 92 -7.85 0.83 3.73
N LEU A 93 -7.45 1.94 3.09
CA LEU A 93 -6.13 2.55 3.32
C LEU A 93 -5.96 3.04 4.76
N ARG A 94 -7.01 3.66 5.33
CA ARG A 94 -7.01 4.09 6.74
C ARG A 94 -6.91 2.90 7.68
N LEU A 95 -7.70 1.86 7.44
CA LEU A 95 -7.66 0.61 8.20
C LEU A 95 -6.26 -0.03 8.15
N ARG A 96 -5.72 -0.22 6.93
CA ARG A 96 -4.39 -0.83 6.70
C ARG A 96 -3.29 -0.06 7.41
N ARG A 97 -3.31 1.28 7.36
CA ARG A 97 -2.32 2.13 8.05
C ARG A 97 -2.37 1.96 9.56
N SER A 98 -3.57 1.89 10.12
CA SER A 98 -3.77 1.69 11.57
C SER A 98 -3.26 0.33 12.04
N VAL A 99 -3.63 -0.74 11.32
CA VAL A 99 -3.17 -2.11 11.60
C VAL A 99 -1.65 -2.24 11.41
N HIS A 100 -1.09 -1.68 10.35
CA HIS A 100 0.35 -1.71 10.14
C HIS A 100 1.11 -1.04 11.29
N LYS A 101 0.61 0.11 11.77
CA LYS A 101 1.19 0.78 12.94
C LYS A 101 1.08 -0.07 14.21
N SER A 102 -0.01 -0.79 14.44
CA SER A 102 -0.13 -1.67 15.63
C SER A 102 0.89 -2.80 15.55
N ILE A 103 1.03 -3.46 14.40
CA ILE A 103 2.02 -4.52 14.18
C ILE A 103 3.45 -4.01 14.40
N LEU A 104 3.79 -2.84 13.85
CA LEU A 104 5.13 -2.28 14.04
C LEU A 104 5.42 -1.92 15.49
N ARG A 105 4.42 -1.42 16.24
CA ARG A 105 4.58 -1.16 17.68
C ARG A 105 4.76 -2.45 18.48
N GLU A 106 3.98 -3.48 18.18
CA GLU A 106 4.11 -4.81 18.81
C GLU A 106 5.51 -5.39 18.61
N ARG A 107 6.03 -5.27 17.38
CA ARG A 107 7.38 -5.70 17.02
C ARG A 107 8.48 -4.77 17.51
N LYS A 108 8.15 -3.69 18.25
CA LYS A 108 9.06 -2.65 18.74
C LYS A 108 9.88 -1.99 17.61
N LEU A 109 9.33 -1.96 16.40
CA LEU A 109 9.90 -1.30 15.22
C LEU A 109 9.47 0.16 15.09
N LEU A 110 8.51 0.62 15.90
CA LEU A 110 8.17 2.02 16.06
C LEU A 110 8.36 2.44 17.52
N PRO A 111 8.88 3.66 17.78
CA PRO A 111 8.95 4.20 19.13
C PRO A 111 7.54 4.36 19.71
N PRO A 112 7.37 4.24 21.04
CA PRO A 112 6.10 4.54 21.69
C PRO A 112 5.71 5.98 21.34
N SER A 113 4.41 6.21 21.09
CA SER A 113 3.92 7.57 20.86
C SER A 113 4.30 8.41 22.07
N THR A 114 5.19 9.38 21.88
CA THR A 114 5.48 10.37 22.90
C THR A 114 4.19 11.14 23.09
N SER A 115 3.49 10.88 24.19
CA SER A 115 2.43 11.75 24.66
C SER A 115 3.11 13.06 25.05
N SER A 116 3.23 13.99 24.09
CA SER A 116 3.50 15.39 24.41
C SER A 116 2.22 15.93 25.04
N SER A 117 2.09 15.64 26.34
CA SER A 117 1.25 16.41 27.23
C SER A 117 2.00 17.70 27.51
N LYS A 118 1.42 18.80 27.02
CA LYS A 118 1.56 20.22 27.41
C LYS A 118 2.90 20.70 27.93
#